data_AF-A0A7V4F0H3-F1
#
_entry.id   AF-A0A7V4F0H3-F1
#
_cell.length_a   1.000
_cell.length_b   1.000
_cell.length_c   1.000
_cell.angle_alpha   90.00
_cell.angle_beta   90.00
_cell.angle_gamma   90.00
#
_symmetry.space_group_name_H-M   'P 1'
#
loop_
_entity.id
_entity.type
_entity.pdbx_description
1 polymer ?
#
loop_
_entity_poly.entity_id
_entity_poly.type
_entity_poly.pdbx_seq_one_letter_code
_entity_poly.pdbx_strand_id
1 'polypeptide(L)'
;MKDVNERFRNFLEKTGLSPTKLAHKIGVNHESINRLMRDPELPPSINILIAIKHYYPSLNINHIITGEGDLFITDDYNNKVELMKKEINNLKKSIDEKDEIIGNLSATVRNLTDEKKKNSSSSSEDRNIVFDALGRL
;
A
#
# COMPACT_ATOMS: atom_id res chain seq x y z
N MET A 1 -10.85 -28.12 -5.78
CA MET A 1 -10.22 -26.95 -6.43
C MET A 1 -10.89 -26.80 -7.78
N LYS A 2 -11.45 -25.63 -8.12
CA LYS A 2 -12.10 -25.45 -9.42
C LYS A 2 -11.07 -25.56 -10.52
N ASP A 3 -11.35 -26.30 -11.60
CA ASP A 3 -10.46 -26.36 -12.77
C ASP A 3 -10.57 -25.08 -13.63
N VAL A 4 -9.75 -24.99 -14.68
CA VAL A 4 -9.73 -23.82 -15.59
C VAL A 4 -11.10 -23.57 -16.22
N ASN A 5 -11.84 -24.62 -16.55
CA ASN A 5 -13.11 -24.54 -17.25
C ASN A 5 -14.24 -24.13 -16.31
N GLU A 6 -14.25 -24.62 -15.07
CA GLU A 6 -15.15 -24.14 -14.02
C GLU A 6 -14.92 -22.65 -13.71
N ARG A 7 -13.66 -22.18 -13.71
CA ARG A 7 -13.36 -20.76 -13.52
C ARG A 7 -13.81 -19.91 -14.71
N PHE A 8 -13.67 -20.43 -15.92
CA PHE A 8 -14.21 -19.78 -17.12
C PHE A 8 -15.75 -19.70 -17.10
N ARG A 9 -16.43 -20.77 -16.64
CA ARG A 9 -17.89 -20.75 -16.46
C ARG A 9 -18.33 -19.77 -15.38
N ASN A 10 -17.61 -19.72 -14.26
CA ASN A 10 -17.83 -18.74 -13.20
C ASN A 10 -17.71 -17.29 -13.73
N PHE A 11 -16.76 -17.02 -14.63
CA PHE A 11 -16.70 -15.75 -15.35
C PHE A 11 -17.99 -15.46 -16.14
N LEU A 12 -18.47 -16.41 -16.93
CA LEU A 12 -19.71 -16.25 -17.71
C LEU A 12 -20.92 -16.00 -16.80
N GLU A 13 -21.04 -16.75 -15.71
CA GLU A 13 -22.11 -16.60 -14.72
C GLU A 13 -22.09 -15.21 -14.08
N LYS A 14 -20.93 -14.75 -13.61
CA LYS A 14 -20.79 -13.44 -12.95
C LYS A 14 -21.02 -12.26 -13.89
N THR A 15 -20.75 -12.43 -15.18
CA THR A 15 -21.00 -11.41 -16.20
C THR A 15 -22.40 -11.49 -16.81
N GLY A 16 -23.16 -12.56 -16.55
CA GLY A 16 -24.46 -12.82 -17.19
C GLY A 16 -24.37 -13.03 -18.70
N LEU A 17 -23.18 -13.37 -19.21
CA LEU A 17 -22.97 -13.55 -20.64
C LEU A 17 -23.29 -14.98 -21.05
N SER A 18 -24.07 -15.13 -22.13
CA SER A 18 -24.17 -16.42 -22.79
C SER A 18 -22.89 -16.71 -23.60
N PRO A 19 -22.53 -17.99 -23.80
CA PRO A 19 -21.38 -18.37 -24.63
C PRO A 19 -21.43 -17.76 -26.04
N THR A 20 -22.62 -17.72 -26.65
CA THR A 20 -22.86 -17.10 -27.96
C THR A 20 -22.60 -15.59 -27.95
N LYS A 21 -23.10 -14.88 -26.93
CA LYS A 21 -22.87 -13.43 -26.78
C LYS A 21 -21.40 -13.13 -26.55
N LEU A 22 -20.72 -13.95 -25.76
CA LEU A 22 -19.27 -13.82 -25.55
C LEU A 22 -18.53 -13.96 -26.89
N ALA A 23 -18.77 -15.05 -27.63
CA ALA A 23 -18.09 -15.34 -28.90
C ALA A 23 -18.22 -14.19 -29.90
N HIS A 24 -19.44 -13.67 -30.08
CA HIS A 24 -19.72 -12.52 -30.92
C HIS A 24 -18.96 -11.27 -30.45
N LYS A 25 -19.02 -10.98 -29.14
CA LYS A 25 -18.42 -9.77 -28.57
C LYS A 25 -16.89 -9.75 -28.65
N ILE A 26 -16.24 -10.89 -28.44
CA ILE A 26 -14.77 -10.99 -28.49
C ILE A 26 -14.23 -11.35 -29.88
N GLY A 27 -15.11 -11.53 -30.88
CA GLY A 27 -14.73 -11.78 -32.26
C GLY A 27 -14.12 -13.17 -32.52
N VAL A 28 -14.56 -14.20 -31.79
CA VAL A 28 -14.07 -15.58 -31.97
C VAL A 28 -15.17 -16.50 -32.51
N ASN A 29 -14.75 -17.63 -33.09
CA ASN A 29 -15.68 -18.63 -33.60
C ASN A 29 -16.61 -19.16 -32.49
N HIS A 30 -17.93 -19.09 -32.72
CA HIS A 30 -18.97 -19.61 -31.85
C HIS A 30 -18.75 -21.09 -31.48
N GLU A 31 -18.32 -21.91 -32.44
CA GLU A 31 -18.10 -23.34 -32.20
C GLU A 31 -16.94 -23.60 -31.24
N SER A 32 -15.89 -22.75 -31.27
CA SER A 32 -14.78 -22.85 -30.33
C SER A 32 -15.24 -22.60 -28.90
N ILE A 33 -16.10 -21.60 -28.68
CA ILE A 33 -16.65 -21.30 -27.36
C ILE A 33 -17.68 -22.37 -26.95
N ASN A 34 -18.52 -22.86 -27.86
CA ASN A 34 -19.46 -23.94 -27.55
C ASN A 34 -18.76 -25.25 -27.19
N ARG A 35 -17.69 -25.60 -27.91
CA ARG A 35 -16.87 -26.77 -27.59
C ARG A 35 -16.26 -26.67 -26.20
N LEU A 36 -15.72 -25.50 -25.84
CA LEU A 36 -15.23 -25.19 -24.49
C LEU A 36 -16.33 -25.37 -23.41
N MET A 37 -17.59 -25.10 -23.73
CA MET A 37 -18.71 -25.29 -22.80
C MET A 37 -19.15 -26.76 -22.67
N ARG A 38 -19.04 -27.55 -23.74
CA ARG A 38 -19.43 -28.96 -23.74
C ARG A 38 -18.35 -29.88 -23.19
N ASP A 39 -17.09 -29.56 -23.47
CA ASP A 39 -15.94 -30.39 -23.11
C ASP A 39 -15.27 -29.85 -21.83
N PRO A 40 -15.41 -30.56 -20.69
CA PRO A 40 -14.83 -30.13 -19.41
C PRO A 40 -13.31 -30.28 -19.35
N GLU A 41 -12.67 -31.02 -20.26
CA GLU A 41 -11.21 -31.22 -20.27
C GLU A 41 -10.49 -30.26 -21.22
N LEU A 42 -11.23 -29.60 -22.13
CA LEU A 42 -10.67 -28.66 -23.09
C LEU A 42 -10.52 -27.25 -22.49
N PRO A 43 -9.31 -26.73 -22.23
CA PRO A 43 -9.14 -25.37 -21.74
C PRO A 43 -9.40 -24.30 -22.82
N PRO A 44 -9.71 -23.05 -22.44
CA PRO A 44 -9.76 -21.93 -23.38
C PRO A 44 -8.40 -21.74 -24.04
N SER A 45 -8.39 -21.57 -25.36
CA SER A 45 -7.14 -21.32 -26.10
C SER A 45 -6.56 -19.95 -25.75
N ILE A 46 -5.25 -19.78 -25.97
CA ILE A 46 -4.56 -18.50 -25.74
C ILE A 46 -5.21 -17.34 -26.51
N ASN A 47 -5.69 -17.59 -27.73
CA ASN A 47 -6.39 -16.57 -28.53
C ASN A 47 -7.70 -16.13 -27.89
N ILE A 48 -8.47 -17.06 -27.30
CA ILE A 48 -9.68 -16.74 -26.54
C ILE A 48 -9.32 -15.90 -25.32
N LEU A 49 -8.27 -16.27 -24.57
CA LEU A 49 -7.84 -15.55 -23.38
C LEU A 49 -7.36 -14.13 -23.70
N ILE A 50 -6.59 -13.94 -24.76
CA ILE A 50 -6.15 -12.62 -25.25
C ILE A 50 -7.37 -11.77 -25.64
N ALA A 51 -8.30 -12.34 -26.42
CA ALA A 51 -9.50 -11.63 -26.84
C ALA A 51 -10.36 -11.22 -25.63
N ILE A 52 -10.52 -12.11 -24.65
CA ILE A 52 -11.22 -11.78 -23.40
C ILE A 52 -10.49 -10.66 -22.65
N LYS A 53 -9.16 -10.70 -22.52
CA LYS A 53 -8.41 -9.65 -21.81
C LYS A 53 -8.60 -8.28 -22.46
N HIS A 54 -8.65 -8.23 -23.79
CA HIS A 54 -8.86 -7.00 -24.54
C HIS A 54 -10.27 -6.41 -24.28
N TYR A 55 -11.31 -7.24 -24.28
CA TYR A 55 -12.70 -6.80 -24.12
C TYR A 55 -13.18 -6.70 -22.67
N TYR A 56 -12.50 -7.37 -21.74
CA TYR A 56 -12.75 -7.36 -20.30
C TYR A 56 -11.44 -7.09 -19.55
N PRO A 57 -10.91 -5.86 -19.58
CA PRO A 57 -9.64 -5.53 -18.93
C PRO A 57 -9.63 -5.78 -17.42
N SER A 58 -10.78 -5.62 -16.78
CA SER A 58 -11.01 -5.90 -15.36
C SER A 58 -11.08 -7.40 -15.04
N LEU A 59 -11.09 -8.30 -16.03
CA LEU A 59 -11.00 -9.73 -15.75
C LEU A 59 -9.54 -10.12 -15.46
N ASN A 60 -9.35 -10.87 -14.37
CA ASN A 60 -8.07 -11.46 -14.03
C ASN A 60 -7.89 -12.79 -14.80
N ILE A 61 -7.13 -12.74 -15.89
CA ILE A 61 -6.82 -13.93 -16.70
C ILE A 61 -5.98 -14.94 -15.90
N ASN A 62 -5.12 -14.49 -14.98
CA ASN A 62 -4.36 -15.39 -14.13
C ASN A 62 -5.29 -16.22 -13.25
N HIS A 63 -6.36 -15.63 -12.70
CA HIS A 63 -7.37 -16.38 -11.97
C HIS A 63 -8.00 -17.48 -12.83
N ILE A 64 -8.29 -17.22 -14.11
CA ILE A 64 -8.82 -18.25 -15.02
C ILE A 64 -7.82 -19.40 -15.20
N ILE A 65 -6.54 -19.09 -15.42
CA ILE A 65 -5.50 -20.08 -15.76
C ILE A 65 -5.02 -20.85 -14.51
N THR A 66 -4.68 -20.16 -13.43
CA THR A 66 -4.03 -20.75 -12.24
C THR A 66 -4.99 -20.91 -11.06
N GLY A 67 -6.06 -20.12 -11.03
CA GLY A 67 -6.95 -20.02 -9.86
C GLY A 67 -6.48 -19.00 -8.83
N GLU A 68 -5.39 -18.27 -9.08
CA GLU A 68 -4.82 -17.31 -8.14
C GLU A 68 -5.43 -15.91 -8.26
N GLY A 69 -5.59 -15.25 -7.12
CA GLY A 69 -6.20 -13.91 -7.02
C GLY A 69 -7.71 -13.92 -7.22
N ASP A 70 -8.31 -12.73 -7.27
CA ASP A 70 -9.75 -12.57 -7.50
C ASP A 70 -10.10 -12.64 -8.98
N LEU A 71 -11.34 -13.06 -9.29
CA LEU A 71 -11.83 -13.20 -10.66
C LEU A 71 -11.82 -11.86 -11.41
N PHE A 72 -12.23 -10.79 -10.75
CA PHE A 72 -12.16 -9.43 -11.29
C PHE A 72 -11.09 -8.66 -10.54
N ILE A 73 -10.22 -8.03 -11.31
CA ILE A 73 -9.38 -6.93 -10.88
C ILE A 73 -10.33 -5.78 -10.62
N THR A 74 -10.67 -5.56 -9.36
CA THR A 74 -11.31 -4.32 -8.97
C THR A 74 -10.34 -3.18 -9.26
N ASP A 75 -10.85 -2.01 -9.70
CA ASP A 75 -10.09 -0.75 -9.81
C ASP A 75 -9.58 -0.24 -8.44
N ASP A 76 -9.48 -1.14 -7.45
CA ASP A 76 -8.92 -0.93 -6.13
C ASP A 76 -7.49 -0.43 -6.20
N TYR A 77 -6.78 -0.53 -7.33
CA TYR A 77 -5.51 0.16 -7.48
C TYR A 77 -5.63 1.67 -7.25
N ASN A 78 -6.61 2.34 -7.87
CA ASN A 78 -6.77 3.79 -7.72
C ASN A 78 -7.25 4.16 -6.31
N ASN A 79 -8.21 3.40 -5.76
CA ASN A 79 -8.68 3.61 -4.38
C ASN A 79 -7.59 3.34 -3.34
N LYS A 80 -6.77 2.30 -3.55
CA LYS A 80 -5.64 1.95 -2.69
C LYS A 80 -4.53 2.98 -2.81
N VAL A 81 -4.26 3.50 -4.00
CA VAL A 81 -3.35 4.64 -4.21
C VAL A 81 -3.87 5.89 -3.48
N GLU A 82 -5.17 6.16 -3.52
CA GLU A 82 -5.77 7.30 -2.82
C GLU A 82 -5.71 7.14 -1.28
N LEU A 83 -6.02 5.95 -0.77
CA LEU A 83 -5.87 5.60 0.64
C LEU A 83 -4.40 5.71 1.09
N MET A 84 -3.46 5.21 0.29
CA MET A 84 -2.03 5.32 0.56
C MET A 84 -1.56 6.77 0.57
N LYS A 85 -2.03 7.61 -0.36
CA LYS A 85 -1.72 9.05 -0.38
C LYS A 85 -2.23 9.75 0.89
N LYS A 86 -3.45 9.41 1.33
CA LYS A 86 -4.03 9.96 2.55
C LYS A 86 -3.20 9.57 3.78
N GLU A 87 -2.79 8.31 3.86
CA GLU A 87 -1.96 7.83 4.95
C GLU A 87 -0.58 8.49 4.98
N ILE A 88 0.07 8.64 3.82
CA ILE A 88 1.34 9.37 3.69
C ILE A 88 1.20 10.81 4.18
N ASN A 89 0.10 11.50 3.86
CA ASN A 89 -0.13 12.86 4.32
C ASN A 89 -0.34 12.94 5.84
N ASN A 90 -1.05 11.98 6.43
CA ASN A 90 -1.22 11.90 7.88
C ASN A 90 0.13 11.68 8.59
N LEU A 91 0.93 10.75 8.07
CA LEU A 91 2.25 10.45 8.61
C LEU A 91 3.19 11.65 8.52
N LYS A 92 3.19 12.37 7.39
CA LYS A 92 3.96 13.62 7.23
C LYS A 92 3.57 14.66 8.27
N LYS A 93 2.28 14.89 8.47
CA LYS A 93 1.80 15.84 9.48
C LYS A 93 2.29 15.48 10.89
N SER A 94 2.24 14.18 11.24
CA SER A 94 2.73 13.73 12.55
C SER A 94 4.25 13.89 12.69
N ILE A 95 5.02 13.74 11.61
CA ILE A 95 6.47 14.02 11.59
C ILE A 95 6.72 15.50 11.81
N ASP A 96 6.03 16.38 11.09
CA ASP A 96 6.18 17.84 11.22
C ASP A 96 5.90 18.30 12.67
N GLU A 97 4.83 17.78 13.28
CA GLU A 97 4.49 18.05 14.69
C GLU A 97 5.59 17.55 15.65
N LYS A 98 6.19 16.39 15.36
CA LYS A 98 7.29 15.85 16.18
C LYS A 98 8.57 16.66 16.02
N ASP A 99 8.88 17.15 14.83
CA ASP A 99 10.06 17.99 14.57
C ASP A 99 9.97 19.31 15.34
N GLU A 100 8.77 19.92 15.41
CA GLU A 100 8.54 21.11 16.23
C GLU A 100 8.77 20.82 17.72
N ILE A 101 8.23 19.71 18.23
CA ILE A 101 8.42 19.29 19.63
C ILE A 101 9.92 19.05 19.92
N ILE A 102 10.64 18.39 19.01
CA ILE A 102 12.09 18.15 19.14
C ILE A 102 12.86 19.46 19.18
N GLY A 103 12.49 20.44 18.35
CA GLY A 103 13.09 21.78 18.35
C GLY A 103 12.92 22.48 19.70
N ASN A 104 11.68 22.48 20.22
CA ASN A 104 11.35 23.09 21.51
C ASN A 104 12.05 22.41 22.70
N LEU A 105 12.08 21.07 22.70
CA LEU A 105 12.80 20.30 23.72
C LEU A 105 14.31 20.57 23.67
N SER A 106 14.88 20.63 22.47
CA SER A 106 16.30 20.91 22.27
C SER A 106 16.68 22.32 22.77
N ALA A 107 15.84 23.32 22.51
CA ALA A 107 16.02 24.67 23.04
C ALA A 107 15.94 24.70 24.59
N THR A 108 14.97 23.97 25.16
CA THR A 108 14.80 23.86 26.62
C THR A 108 16.02 23.21 27.27
N VAL A 109 16.51 22.09 26.71
CA VAL A 109 17.72 21.41 27.19
C VAL A 109 18.91 22.36 27.15
N ARG A 110 19.10 23.10 26.05
CA ARG A 110 20.19 24.07 25.93
C ARG A 110 20.14 25.13 27.04
N ASN A 111 18.99 25.76 27.24
CA ASN A 111 18.82 26.78 28.27
C ASN A 111 19.15 26.24 29.66
N LEU A 112 18.62 25.06 30.01
CA LEU A 112 18.92 24.40 31.30
C LEU A 112 20.40 24.04 31.46
N THR A 113 21.08 23.64 30.38
CA THR A 113 22.53 23.37 30.44
C THR A 113 23.35 24.64 30.61
N ASP A 114 22.93 25.76 30.01
CA ASP A 114 23.60 27.06 30.14
C ASP A 114 23.39 27.64 31.55
N GLU A 115 22.19 27.52 32.12
CA GLU A 115 21.89 27.90 33.52
C GLU A 115 22.71 27.08 34.52
N LYS A 116 22.83 25.76 34.33
CA LYS A 116 23.67 24.91 35.18
C LYS A 116 25.14 25.32 35.15
N LYS A 117 25.68 25.67 33.98
CA LYS A 117 27.07 26.16 33.85
C LYS A 117 27.26 27.47 34.62
N LYS A 118 26.35 28.43 34.46
CA LYS A 118 26.42 29.73 35.16
C LYS A 118 26.34 29.58 36.69
N ASN A 119 25.48 28.69 37.17
CA ASN A 119 25.36 28.42 38.60
C ASN A 119 26.61 27.70 39.15
N SER A 120 27.22 26.80 38.37
CA SER A 120 28.47 26.13 38.77
C SER A 120 29.68 27.08 38.85
N SER A 121 29.79 28.07 37.96
CA SER A 121 30.89 29.05 37.98
C SER A 121 30.78 30.06 39.13
N SER A 122 29.57 30.53 39.45
CA SER A 122 29.37 31.42 40.62
C SER A 122 29.66 30.71 41.95
N SER A 123 29.28 29.42 42.09
CA SER A 123 29.56 28.63 43.30
C SER A 123 31.05 28.37 43.52
N SER A 124 31.87 28.34 42.46
CA SER A 124 33.33 28.23 42.58
C SER A 124 34.02 29.56 42.90
N GLU A 125 33.52 30.68 42.36
CA GLU A 125 34.03 32.03 42.68
C GLU A 125 33.76 32.40 44.15
N ASP A 126 32.56 32.11 44.64
CA ASP A 126 32.19 32.36 46.04
C ASP A 126 33.04 31.56 47.04
N ARG A 127 33.43 30.31 46.70
CA ARG A 127 34.31 29.50 47.56
C ARG A 127 35.74 30.06 47.62
N ASN A 128 36.29 30.52 46.49
CA ASN A 128 37.65 31.07 46.47
C ASN A 128 37.76 32.37 47.28
N ILE A 129 36.74 33.23 47.23
CA ILE A 129 36.71 34.49 48.01
C ILE A 129 36.72 34.20 49.52
N VAL A 130 35.95 33.19 49.96
CA VAL A 130 35.89 32.81 51.38
C VAL A 130 37.21 32.21 51.87
N PHE A 131 37.89 31.40 51.05
CA PHE A 131 39.21 30.86 51.39
C PHE A 131 40.30 31.93 51.46
N ASP A 132 40.34 32.88 50.52
CA ASP A 132 41.31 33.99 50.52
C ASP A 132 41.12 34.94 51.72
N ALA A 133 39.89 35.13 52.20
CA ALA A 133 39.59 35.92 53.38
C ALA A 133 40.00 35.24 54.70
N LEU A 134 39.97 33.91 54.75
CA LEU A 134 40.31 33.12 55.95
C LEU A 134 41.81 32.79 56.08
N GLY A 135 42.58 32.84 54.99
CA GLY A 135 44.03 32.53 54.99
C GLY A 135 44.98 33.69 55.33
N ARG A 136 44.46 34.87 55.70
CA ARG A 136 45.26 36.09 55.98
C ARG A 136 45.35 36.49 57.47
N LEU A 137 45.02 35.59 58.39
CA LEU A 137 45.22 35.76 59.85
C LEU A 137 46.41 34.91 60.31
#